data_AF-G2QWA4-F1
#
_entry.id   AF-G2QWA4-F1
#
_cell.length_a   1.000
_cell.length_b   1.000
_cell.length_c   1.000
_cell.angle_alpha   90.00
_cell.angle_beta   90.00
_cell.angle_gamma   90.00
#
_symmetry.space_group_name_H-M   'P 1'
#
loop_
_entity.id
_entity.type
_entity.pdbx_description
1 polymer ?
#
loop_
_entity_poly.entity_id
_entity_poly.type
_entity_poly.pdbx_seq_one_letter_code
_entity_poly.pdbx_strand_id
1 'polypeptide(L)'
;MADNSVYDKCTLLTALTDALDDLILEQKIEPQLANIVVSKMRKVMVHKFGALVRNSGTVEITGQLLSYNHYDHIWIFRLRDAKLVLATAPEGRAMIPRPTIDAGKLNIACGPSKMASEENALAEMRRRNRGVWMCR
;
A
#
# COMPACT_ATOMS: atom_id res chain seq x y z
N MET A 1 17.20 -6.41 -8.95
CA MET A 1 16.30 -7.10 -7.99
C MET A 1 15.42 -6.04 -7.40
N ALA A 2 14.11 -6.05 -7.67
CA ALA A 2 13.20 -5.10 -7.03
C ALA A 2 13.04 -5.55 -5.57
N ASP A 3 13.56 -4.77 -4.64
CA ASP A 3 13.30 -4.97 -3.22
C ASP A 3 11.82 -4.62 -2.96
N ASN A 4 11.03 -5.61 -2.57
CA ASN A 4 9.60 -5.44 -2.29
C ASN A 4 9.37 -5.04 -0.82
N SER A 5 10.28 -4.22 -0.27
CA SER A 5 10.32 -3.78 1.13
C SER A 5 9.08 -3.01 1.58
N VAL A 6 8.27 -2.51 0.64
CA VAL A 6 6.98 -1.85 0.92
C VAL A 6 6.04 -2.73 1.75
N TYR A 7 6.09 -4.06 1.55
CA TYR A 7 5.20 -4.97 2.26
C TYR A 7 5.72 -5.39 3.64
N ASP A 8 6.98 -5.11 4.01
CA ASP A 8 7.59 -5.64 5.23
C ASP A 8 6.88 -5.20 6.51
N LYS A 9 6.23 -4.03 6.48
CA LYS A 9 5.44 -3.50 7.60
C LYS A 9 3.95 -3.86 7.49
N CYS A 10 3.57 -4.72 6.56
CA CYS A 10 2.22 -5.23 6.45
C CYS A 10 1.95 -6.18 7.62
N THR A 11 0.77 -6.06 8.24
CA THR A 11 0.33 -6.91 9.35
C THR A 11 0.48 -8.40 9.04
N LEU A 12 0.26 -8.81 7.78
CA LEU A 12 0.41 -10.19 7.36
C LEU A 12 1.86 -10.69 7.44
N LEU A 13 2.84 -9.87 7.04
CA LEU A 13 4.25 -10.24 7.16
C LEU A 13 4.73 -10.14 8.59
N THR A 14 4.30 -9.12 9.33
CA THR A 14 4.64 -8.99 10.76
C THR A 14 4.18 -10.23 11.54
N ALA A 15 2.91 -10.61 11.42
CA ALA A 15 2.39 -11.80 12.11
C ALA A 15 3.09 -13.10 11.67
N LEU A 16 3.50 -13.21 10.40
CA LEU A 16 4.27 -14.35 9.92
C LEU A 16 5.68 -14.38 10.51
N THR A 17 6.36 -13.23 10.55
CA THR A 17 7.70 -13.12 11.14
C THR A 17 7.65 -13.42 12.63
N ASP A 18 6.68 -12.87 13.36
CA ASP A 18 6.48 -13.14 14.79
C ASP A 18 6.29 -14.64 15.05
N ALA A 19 5.43 -15.31 14.27
CA ALA A 19 5.20 -16.74 14.39
C ALA A 19 6.44 -17.59 14.02
N LEU A 20 7.25 -17.13 13.05
CA LEU A 20 8.50 -17.80 12.70
C LEU A 20 9.56 -17.59 13.78
N ASP A 21 9.61 -16.42 14.41
CA ASP A 21 10.53 -16.12 15.50
C ASP A 21 10.21 -16.99 16.73
N ASP A 22 8.94 -17.22 17.05
CA ASP A 22 8.53 -18.16 18.10
C ASP A 22 9.04 -19.59 17.80
N LEU A 23 8.93 -20.05 16.55
CA LEU A 23 9.43 -21.37 16.13
C LEU A 23 10.96 -21.46 16.15
N ILE A 24 11.66 -20.35 15.92
CA ILE A 24 13.13 -20.26 16.06
C ILE A 24 13.51 -20.35 17.54
N LEU A 25 12.78 -19.65 18.42
CA LEU A 25 13.00 -19.69 19.87
C LEU A 25 12.77 -21.09 20.44
N GLU A 26 11.78 -21.81 19.93
CA GLU A 26 11.52 -23.22 20.24
C GLU A 26 12.53 -24.19 19.60
N GLN A 27 13.54 -23.69 18.87
CA GLN A 27 14.54 -24.48 18.13
C GLN A 27 13.95 -25.49 17.13
N LYS A 28 12.73 -25.24 16.65
CA LYS A 28 12.05 -26.12 15.67
C LYS A 28 12.49 -25.85 14.24
N ILE A 29 12.94 -24.64 13.94
CA ILE A 29 13.39 -24.22 12.60
C ILE A 29 14.69 -23.42 12.66
N GLU A 30 15.48 -23.49 11.60
CA GLU A 30 16.68 -22.67 11.44
C GLU A 30 16.33 -21.25 10.98
N PRO A 31 17.02 -20.20 11.47
CA PRO A 31 16.84 -18.82 11.00
C PRO A 31 16.96 -18.64 9.48
N GLN A 32 17.83 -19.42 8.81
CA GLN A 32 17.97 -19.36 7.36
C GLN A 32 16.69 -19.79 6.64
N LEU A 33 16.02 -20.83 7.15
CA LEU A 33 14.77 -21.32 6.58
C LEU A 33 13.65 -20.29 6.74
N ALA A 34 13.53 -19.65 7.90
CA ALA A 34 12.54 -18.60 8.14
C ALA A 34 12.69 -17.44 7.14
N ASN A 35 13.92 -16.98 6.89
CA ASN A 35 14.20 -15.94 5.90
C ASN A 35 13.77 -16.34 4.47
N ILE A 36 13.96 -17.60 4.09
CA ILE A 36 13.51 -18.12 2.79
C ILE A 36 11.98 -18.10 2.71
N VAL A 37 11.28 -18.49 3.78
CA VAL A 37 9.81 -18.48 3.84
C VAL A 37 9.27 -17.06 3.69
N VAL A 38 9.81 -16.10 4.44
CA VAL A 38 9.42 -14.67 4.35
C VAL A 38 9.65 -14.13 2.93
N SER A 39 10.81 -14.43 2.32
CA SER A 39 11.12 -14.02 0.95
C SER A 39 10.15 -14.61 -0.07
N LYS A 40 9.76 -15.88 0.07
CA LYS A 40 8.73 -16.51 -0.77
C LYS A 40 7.37 -15.84 -0.58
N MET A 41 6.98 -15.54 0.66
CA MET A 41 5.71 -14.89 0.96
C MET A 41 5.61 -13.50 0.31
N ARG A 42 6.68 -12.69 0.38
CA ARG A 42 6.75 -11.39 -0.33
C ARG A 42 6.45 -11.53 -1.82
N LYS A 43 7.08 -12.50 -2.49
CA LYS A 43 6.87 -12.75 -3.93
C LYS A 43 5.42 -13.12 -4.23
N VAL A 44 4.83 -13.98 -3.41
CA VAL A 44 3.42 -14.39 -3.55
C VAL A 44 2.48 -13.19 -3.36
N MET A 45 2.70 -12.34 -2.37
CA MET A 45 1.90 -11.15 -2.14
C MET A 45 1.92 -10.19 -3.32
N VAL A 46 3.10 -9.87 -3.85
CA VAL A 46 3.21 -8.97 -5.01
C VAL A 46 2.43 -9.51 -6.21
N HIS A 47 2.56 -10.82 -6.47
CA HIS A 47 1.85 -11.48 -7.56
C HIS A 47 0.32 -11.50 -7.34
N LYS A 48 -0.13 -11.82 -6.11
CA LYS A 48 -1.56 -11.93 -5.78
C LYS A 48 -2.25 -10.57 -5.68
N PHE A 49 -1.64 -9.57 -5.04
CA PHE A 49 -2.21 -8.22 -4.98
C PHE A 49 -2.30 -7.59 -6.36
N GLY A 50 -1.31 -7.79 -7.24
CA GLY A 50 -1.41 -7.32 -8.62
C GLY A 50 -2.63 -7.88 -9.37
N ALA A 51 -3.00 -9.13 -9.11
CA ALA A 51 -4.17 -9.77 -9.72
C ALA A 51 -5.50 -9.41 -9.04
N LEU A 52 -5.53 -9.36 -7.71
CA LEU A 52 -6.75 -9.13 -6.92
C LEU A 52 -7.19 -7.66 -6.92
N VAL A 53 -6.24 -6.72 -6.91
CA VAL A 53 -6.53 -5.27 -6.88
C VAL A 53 -7.20 -4.80 -8.18
N ARG A 54 -7.03 -5.52 -9.29
CA ARG A 54 -7.77 -5.24 -10.54
C ARG A 54 -9.28 -5.50 -10.41
N ASN A 55 -9.71 -6.29 -9.43
CA ASN A 55 -11.10 -6.69 -9.23
C ASN A 55 -11.76 -6.01 -8.03
N SER A 56 -10.98 -5.40 -7.11
CA SER A 56 -11.53 -4.62 -6.00
C SER A 56 -11.58 -3.15 -6.40
N GLY A 57 -12.72 -2.49 -6.17
CA GLY A 57 -12.94 -1.09 -6.58
C GLY A 57 -11.84 -0.10 -6.20
N THR A 58 -11.85 1.06 -6.87
CA THR A 58 -10.90 2.14 -6.65
C THR A 58 -11.12 2.77 -5.28
N VAL A 59 -10.06 3.10 -4.55
CA VAL A 59 -10.16 3.93 -3.33
C VAL A 59 -9.72 5.35 -3.66
N GLU A 60 -10.59 6.32 -3.38
CA GLU A 60 -10.29 7.74 -3.47
C GLU A 60 -9.82 8.23 -2.10
N ILE A 61 -8.68 8.91 -2.06
CA ILE A 61 -8.10 9.44 -0.83
C ILE A 61 -8.04 10.96 -0.93
N THR A 62 -8.64 11.64 0.04
CA THR A 62 -8.64 13.10 0.17
C THR A 62 -8.08 13.48 1.54
N GLY A 63 -7.37 14.59 1.66
CA GLY A 63 -6.77 15.01 2.93
C GLY A 63 -5.72 16.10 2.77
N GLN A 64 -5.18 16.57 3.91
CA GLN A 64 -4.12 17.57 3.93
C GLN A 64 -2.74 16.91 3.83
N LEU A 65 -1.97 17.24 2.79
CA LEU A 65 -0.58 16.78 2.66
C LEU A 65 0.32 17.49 3.68
N LEU A 66 0.95 16.72 4.57
CA LEU A 66 1.93 17.22 5.54
C LEU A 66 3.34 17.19 4.97
N SER A 67 3.73 16.05 4.40
CA SER A 67 5.07 15.84 3.84
C SER A 67 5.03 14.74 2.80
N TYR A 68 5.91 14.83 1.80
CA TYR A 68 6.17 13.74 0.87
C TYR A 68 7.68 13.50 0.81
N ASN A 69 8.06 12.26 0.54
CA ASN A 69 9.44 11.85 0.31
C ASN A 69 9.50 10.91 -0.89
N HIS A 70 10.58 10.98 -1.65
CA HIS A 70 10.87 10.06 -2.74
C HIS A 70 12.28 9.51 -2.54
N TYR A 71 12.38 8.19 -2.36
CA TYR A 71 13.65 7.48 -2.23
C TYR A 71 13.55 6.15 -2.97
N ASP A 72 14.56 5.84 -3.78
CA ASP A 72 14.69 4.55 -4.48
C ASP A 72 13.40 4.11 -5.20
N HIS A 73 12.80 5.01 -5.98
CA HIS A 73 11.57 4.79 -6.74
C HIS A 73 10.31 4.52 -5.89
N ILE A 74 10.36 4.78 -4.58
CA ILE A 74 9.23 4.69 -3.67
C ILE A 74 8.82 6.10 -3.24
N TRP A 75 7.56 6.42 -3.47
CA TRP A 75 6.94 7.64 -2.96
C TRP A 75 6.28 7.37 -1.62
N ILE A 76 6.54 8.23 -0.65
CA ILE A 76 5.94 8.18 0.69
C ILE A 76 5.22 9.49 0.94
N PHE A 77 3.91 9.43 1.18
CA PHE A 77 3.07 10.57 1.51
C PHE A 77 2.59 10.47 2.95
N ARG A 78 2.57 11.61 3.66
CA ARG A 78 1.96 11.74 4.97
C ARG A 78 0.81 12.73 4.89
N LEU A 79 -0.39 12.26 5.20
CA LEU A 79 -1.63 13.02 5.18
C LEU A 79 -2.15 13.23 6.61
N ARG A 80 -2.81 14.36 6.85
CA ARG A 80 -3.63 14.66 8.03
C ARG A 80 -5.10 14.77 7.61
N ASP A 81 -5.99 14.37 8.50
CA ASP A 81 -7.44 14.46 8.32
C ASP A 81 -7.86 13.85 6.97
N ALA A 82 -7.36 12.64 6.73
CA ALA A 82 -7.55 11.91 5.49
C ALA A 82 -8.91 11.21 5.49
N LYS A 83 -9.63 11.33 4.39
CA LYS A 83 -10.91 10.66 4.14
C LYS A 83 -10.75 9.72 2.95
N LEU A 84 -11.02 8.44 3.18
CA LEU A 84 -10.96 7.38 2.20
C LEU A 84 -12.37 7.00 1.77
N VAL A 85 -12.66 7.02 0.48
CA VAL A 85 -13.96 6.66 -0.09
C VAL A 85 -13.76 5.50 -1.06
N LEU A 86 -14.47 4.39 -0.84
CA LEU A 86 -14.45 3.28 -1.79
C LEU A 86 -15.36 3.60 -2.99
N ALA A 87 -14.75 3.81 -4.15
CA ALA A 87 -15.42 3.90 -5.44
C ALA A 87 -15.54 2.48 -6.03
N THR A 88 -16.65 1.80 -5.74
CA THR A 88 -17.07 0.65 -6.53
C THR A 88 -17.50 1.13 -7.92
N ALA A 89 -17.24 0.33 -8.97
CA ALA A 89 -17.74 0.62 -10.32
C ALA A 89 -19.27 0.80 -10.29
N PRO A 90 -19.85 1.66 -11.15
CA PRO A 90 -21.27 1.92 -11.18
C PRO A 90 -22.01 0.78 -11.89
N GLU A 91 -22.07 -0.41 -11.28
CA GLU A 91 -23.05 -1.41 -11.70
C GLU A 91 -24.34 -1.14 -10.91
N GLY A 92 -25.33 -0.64 -11.64
CA GLY A 92 -26.56 -0.13 -11.06
C GLY A 92 -27.29 -1.17 -10.22
N ARG A 93 -27.38 -0.92 -8.92
CA ARG A 93 -28.56 -1.06 -8.06
C ARG A 93 -28.13 -0.86 -6.60
N ALA A 94 -29.02 -0.20 -5.86
CA ALA A 94 -28.97 0.10 -4.43
C ALA A 94 -28.15 1.34 -4.00
N MET A 95 -28.87 2.26 -3.34
CA MET A 95 -28.40 3.44 -2.62
C MET A 95 -27.72 3.00 -1.30
N ILE A 96 -26.64 2.23 -1.40
CA ILE A 96 -25.80 1.92 -0.23
C ILE A 96 -24.79 3.06 -0.11
N PRO A 97 -24.72 3.78 1.03
CA PRO A 97 -23.74 4.83 1.21
C PRO A 97 -22.34 4.23 1.03
N ARG A 98 -21.52 4.88 0.19
CA ARG A 98 -20.15 4.43 -0.06
C ARG A 98 -19.40 4.39 1.27
N PRO A 99 -18.75 3.26 1.61
CA PRO A 99 -18.04 3.19 2.86
C PRO A 99 -16.94 4.25 2.84
N THR A 100 -17.02 5.12 3.84
CA THR A 100 -16.16 6.27 4.03
C THR A 100 -15.43 6.08 5.34
N ILE A 101 -14.10 6.19 5.30
CA ILE A 101 -13.24 6.01 6.46
C ILE A 101 -12.49 7.31 6.69
N ASP A 102 -12.68 7.90 7.87
CA ASP A 102 -11.94 9.07 8.31
C ASP A 102 -10.73 8.64 9.14
N ALA A 103 -9.55 9.11 8.78
CA ALA A 103 -8.27 8.79 9.38
C ALA A 103 -7.51 10.09 9.73
N GLY A 104 -7.28 10.35 11.02
CA GLY A 104 -6.60 11.57 11.46
C GLY A 104 -5.16 11.70 10.93
N LYS A 105 -4.45 10.59 10.76
CA LYS A 105 -3.12 10.53 10.13
C LYS A 105 -3.02 9.30 9.24
N LEU A 106 -2.53 9.49 8.02
CA LEU A 106 -2.39 8.41 7.04
C LEU A 106 -1.03 8.49 6.34
N ASN A 107 -0.29 7.38 6.35
CA ASN A 107 0.96 7.24 5.60
C ASN A 107 0.71 6.32 4.40
N ILE A 108 1.07 6.78 3.20
CA ILE A 108 0.88 6.05 1.95
C ILE A 108 2.24 5.82 1.32
N ALA A 109 2.54 4.58 0.95
CA ALA A 109 3.74 4.23 0.18
C ALA A 109 3.32 3.69 -1.19
N CYS A 110 3.91 4.23 -2.26
CA CYS A 110 3.63 3.83 -3.63
C CYS A 110 4.93 3.44 -4.33
N GLY A 111 4.97 2.23 -4.89
CA GLY A 111 6.08 1.73 -5.68
C GLY A 111 6.00 2.11 -7.17
N PRO A 112 7.03 1.76 -7.97
CA PRO A 112 7.24 2.27 -9.33
C PRO A 112 6.27 1.73 -10.40
N SER A 113 5.27 0.92 -10.08
CA SER A 113 4.50 0.21 -11.11
C SER A 113 3.53 1.09 -11.91
N LYS A 114 3.24 2.32 -11.49
CA LYS A 114 2.29 3.21 -12.21
C LYS A 114 2.55 4.72 -12.15
N MET A 115 3.54 5.23 -11.42
CA MET A 115 3.89 6.65 -11.55
C MET A 115 4.83 6.81 -12.74
N ALA A 116 4.29 7.37 -13.83
CA ALA A 116 5.08 7.93 -14.92
C ALA A 116 6.16 8.86 -14.36
N SER A 117 7.26 9.03 -15.11
CA SER A 117 8.52 9.69 -14.73
C SER A 117 8.43 10.73 -13.61
N GLU A 118 9.43 10.75 -12.73
CA GLU A 118 9.54 11.65 -11.56
C GLU A 118 9.12 13.10 -11.84
N GLU A 119 9.45 13.62 -13.03
CA GLU A 119 9.07 14.95 -13.49
C GLU A 119 7.56 15.13 -13.75
N ASN A 120 6.89 14.13 -14.34
CA ASN A 120 5.44 14.13 -14.56
C ASN A 120 4.67 13.98 -13.25
N ALA A 121 5.13 13.12 -12.34
CA ALA A 121 4.53 12.98 -11.01
C ALA A 121 4.60 14.31 -10.24
N LEU A 122 5.77 14.96 -10.21
CA LEU A 122 5.95 16.28 -9.58
C LEU A 122 5.12 17.38 -10.25
N ALA A 123 5.02 17.40 -11.58
CA ALA A 123 4.20 18.35 -12.33
C ALA A 123 2.70 18.15 -12.06
N GLU A 124 2.24 16.91 -11.95
CA GLU A 124 0.85 16.58 -11.62
C GLU A 124 0.53 16.89 -10.15
N MET A 125 1.47 16.66 -9.23
CA MET A 125 1.36 17.07 -7.83
C MET A 125 1.28 18.59 -7.65
N ARG A 126 2.12 19.35 -8.37
CA ARG A 126 2.06 20.82 -8.36
C ARG A 126 0.75 21.36 -8.94
N ARG A 127 0.19 20.70 -9.97
CA ARG A 127 -1.13 21.07 -10.54
C ARG A 127 -2.30 20.74 -9.62
N ARG A 128 -2.28 19.60 -8.92
CA ARG A 128 -3.39 19.09 -8.11
C ARG A 128 -3.26 19.35 -6.62
N ASN A 129 -2.64 20.47 -6.24
CA ASN A 129 -2.50 20.92 -4.84
C ASN A 129 -3.84 21.25 -4.13
N ARG A 130 -4.96 20.70 -4.64
CA ARG A 130 -6.29 20.63 -4.04
C ARG A 130 -6.93 19.26 -4.30
N GLY A 131 -6.57 18.28 -3.47
CA GLY A 131 -7.59 17.54 -2.72
C GLY A 131 -8.15 16.22 -3.25
N VAL A 132 -7.70 15.64 -4.36
CA VAL A 132 -8.21 14.32 -4.81
C VAL A 132 -7.10 13.43 -5.35
N TRP A 133 -6.81 12.34 -4.63
CA TRP A 133 -5.88 11.31 -5.08
C TRP A 133 -6.66 10.06 -5.49
N MET A 134 -6.53 9.71 -6.77
CA MET A 134 -7.21 8.57 -7.38
C MET A 134 -6.16 7.49 -7.65
N CYS A 135 -6.16 6.41 -6.88
CA CYS A 135 -5.25 5.29 -7.12
C CYS A 135 -5.91 4.32 -8.12
N ARG A 136 -5.63 4.49 -9.42
CA ARG A 136 -6.07 3.57 -10.49
C ARG A 136 -5.23 2.28 -10.54
#